data_AF-A0A8J3BX32-F1
#
_entry.id   AF-A0A8J3BX32-F1
#
_cell.length_a   1.000
_cell.length_b   1.000
_cell.length_c   1.000
_cell.angle_alpha   90.00
_cell.angle_beta   90.00
_cell.angle_gamma   90.00
#
_symmetry.space_group_name_H-M   'P 1'
#
loop_
_entity.id
_entity.type
_entity.pdbx_description
1 polymer ?
#
loop_
_entity_poly.entity_id
_entity_poly.type
_entity_poly.pdbx_seq_one_letter_code
_entity_poly.pdbx_strand_id
1 'polypeptide(L)' 'MLARGLSSVQASQAHAEDLAVQVADGTLQDPAQYTMAANEASLGLQLTVAIRNKALEAFQEIMRMQA' A
#
# COMPACT_ATOMS: atom_id res chain seq x y z
N MET A 1 -8.47 -12.80 2.76
CA MET A 1 -7.24 -12.49 2.01
C MET A 1 -7.12 -11.00 1.72
N LEU A 2 -8.05 -10.39 0.96
CA LEU A 2 -8.04 -8.94 0.65
C LEU A 2 -7.99 -8.03 1.89
N ALA A 3 -8.83 -8.28 2.89
CA ALA A 3 -8.82 -7.50 4.13
C ALA A 3 -7.46 -7.52 4.85
N ARG A 4 -6.77 -8.68 4.86
CA ARG A 4 -5.41 -8.79 5.42
C ARG A 4 -4.39 -8.00 4.61
N GLY A 5 -4.48 -8.04 3.27
CA GLY A 5 -3.62 -7.24 2.39
C GLY A 5 -3.83 -5.74 2.56
N LEU A 6 -5.08 -5.31 2.77
CA LEU A 6 -5.39 -3.91 3.07
C LEU A 6 -4.81 -3.49 4.43
N SER A 7 -4.96 -4.34 5.45
CA SER A 7 -4.36 -4.12 6.77
C SER A 7 -2.83 -4.08 6.72
N SER A 8 -2.18 -4.89 5.88
CA SER A 8 -0.71 -4.85 5.73
C SER A 8 -0.24 -3.57 5.03
N VAL A 9 -0.97 -3.08 4.03
CA VAL A 9 -0.66 -1.78 3.40
C VAL A 9 -0.87 -0.63 4.39
N GLN A 10 -1.93 -0.68 5.19
CA GLN A 10 -2.17 0.29 6.25
C GLN A 10 -1.03 0.30 7.29
N ALA A 11 -0.55 -0.87 7.70
CA ALA A 11 0.55 -1.00 8.64
C ALA A 11 1.87 -0.48 8.06
N SER A 12 2.16 -0.77 6.78
CA SER A 12 3.35 -0.27 6.08
C SER A 12 3.33 1.26 5.94
N GLN A 13 2.17 1.86 5.66
CA GLN A 13 2.01 3.31 5.68
C GLN A 13 2.26 3.91 7.07
N ALA A 14 1.64 3.36 8.11
CA ALA A 14 1.82 3.85 9.48
C ALA A 14 3.29 3.78 9.94
N HIS A 15 4.01 2.73 9.53
CA HIS A 15 5.45 2.60 9.78
C HIS A 15 6.26 3.67 9.03
N ALA A 16 5.93 3.96 7.77
CA ALA A 16 6.60 5.02 7.02
C ALA A 16 6.33 6.42 7.62
N GLU A 17 5.11 6.66 8.14
CA GLU A 17 4.75 7.89 8.85
C GLU A 17 5.54 8.06 10.16
N ASP A 18 5.67 7.00 10.96
CA ASP A 18 6.46 7.03 12.19
C ASP A 18 7.94 7.36 11.91
N LEU A 19 8.51 6.73 10.87
CA LEU A 19 9.87 7.04 10.41
C LEU A 19 9.98 8.47 9.87
N ALA A 20 8.95 8.99 9.19
CA ALA A 20 8.94 10.37 8.69
C ALA A 20 9.04 11.39 9.83
N VAL A 21 8.32 11.15 10.93
CA VAL A 21 8.41 11.96 12.15
C VAL A 21 9.81 11.91 12.73
N GLN A 22 10.40 10.71 12.86
CA GLN A 22 11.77 10.56 13.37
C GLN A 22 12.83 11.24 12.48
N VAL A 23 12.66 11.24 11.15
CA VAL A 23 13.52 11.99 10.22
C VAL A 23 13.36 13.49 10.41
N ALA A 24 12.13 13.98 10.54
CA ALA A 24 11.84 15.40 10.74
C ALA A 24 12.41 15.92 12.07
N ASP A 25 12.36 15.11 13.12
CA ASP A 25 12.94 15.39 14.43
C ASP A 25 14.48 15.19 14.47
N GLY A 26 15.08 14.65 13.40
CA GLY A 26 16.50 14.36 13.31
C GLY A 26 16.97 13.23 14.24
N THR A 27 16.05 12.43 14.77
CA THR A 27 16.32 11.33 15.69
C THR A 27 16.53 9.99 14.98
N LEU A 28 16.14 9.91 13.69
CA LEU A 28 16.36 8.70 12.90
C LEU A 28 17.85 8.51 12.59
N GLN A 29 18.43 7.42 13.07
CA GLN A 29 19.85 7.08 12.84
C GLN A 29 20.19 6.88 11.37
N ASP A 30 19.23 6.43 10.56
CA ASP A 30 19.44 6.16 9.14
C ASP A 30 18.24 6.63 8.29
N PRO A 31 18.35 7.77 7.58
CA PRO A 31 17.32 8.29 6.68
C PRO A 31 16.96 7.34 5.53
N ALA A 32 17.83 6.39 5.18
CA ALA A 32 17.52 5.39 4.15
C ALA A 32 16.37 4.47 4.59
N GLN A 33 16.20 4.22 5.89
CA GLN A 33 15.10 3.40 6.42
C GLN A 33 13.73 4.03 6.12
N TYR A 34 13.60 5.34 6.32
CA TYR A 34 12.40 6.08 5.91
C TYR A 34 12.14 5.92 4.41
N THR A 35 13.18 6.11 3.59
CA THR A 35 13.05 6.03 2.13
C THR A 35 12.63 4.63 1.68
N MET A 36 13.19 3.58 2.31
CA MET A 36 12.80 2.19 2.06
C MET A 36 11.35 1.92 2.47
N ALA A 37 10.95 2.33 3.68
CA ALA A 37 9.58 2.14 4.17
C ALA A 37 8.55 2.88 3.32
N ALA A 38 8.86 4.12 2.90
CA ALA A 38 8.01 4.90 2.01
C ALA A 38 7.83 4.22 0.64
N ASN A 39 8.92 3.67 0.08
CA ASN A 39 8.86 2.90 -1.17
C ASN A 39 8.03 1.62 -1.03
N GLU A 40 8.20 0.88 0.07
CA GLU A 40 7.43 -0.33 0.36
C GLU A 40 5.93 -0.04 0.46
N ALA A 41 5.56 0.99 1.24
CA ALA A 41 4.17 1.42 1.39
C ALA A 41 3.55 1.84 0.04
N SER A 42 4.31 2.58 -0.78
CA SER A 42 3.88 3.00 -2.12
C SER A 42 3.66 1.81 -3.06
N LEU A 43 4.60 0.87 -3.11
CA LEU A 43 4.47 -0.35 -3.91
C LEU A 43 3.29 -1.22 -3.46
N GLY A 44 3.10 -1.38 -2.15
CA GLY A 44 1.95 -2.11 -1.59
C GLY A 44 0.61 -1.48 -1.96
N LEU A 45 0.52 -0.15 -1.94
CA LEU A 45 -0.68 0.58 -2.36
C LEU A 45 -0.94 0.39 -3.87
N GLN A 46 0.08 0.51 -4.71
CA GLN A 46 -0.04 0.29 -6.15
C GLN A 46 -0.56 -1.12 -6.46
N LEU A 47 -0.02 -2.14 -5.78
CA LEU A 47 -0.49 -3.51 -5.92
C LEU A 47 -1.97 -3.65 -5.51
N THR A 48 -2.37 -3.00 -4.42
CA THR A 48 -3.76 -3.00 -3.94
C THR A 48 -4.71 -2.38 -4.96
N VAL A 49 -4.31 -1.26 -5.58
CA VAL A 49 -5.08 -0.61 -6.65
C VAL A 49 -5.17 -1.51 -7.88
N ALA A 50 -4.08 -2.16 -8.27
CA ALA A 50 -4.08 -3.11 -9.40
C ALA A 50 -5.05 -4.28 -9.16
N ILE A 51 -5.05 -4.85 -7.94
CA ILE A 51 -5.99 -5.91 -7.56
C ILE A 51 -7.44 -5.40 -7.60
N ARG A 52 -7.70 -4.22 -7.05
CA ARG A 52 -9.04 -3.59 -7.09
C ARG A 52 -9.52 -3.43 -8.53
N ASN A 53 -8.69 -2.88 -9.41
CA ASN A 53 -9.04 -2.67 -10.82
C ASN A 53 -9.34 -4.02 -11.48
N LYS A 54 -8.52 -5.04 -11.24
CA LYS A 54 -8.74 -6.36 -11.82
C LYS A 54 -10.04 -7.02 -11.34
N ALA A 55 -10.39 -6.83 -10.07
CA ALA A 55 -11.65 -7.32 -9.52
C ALA A 55 -12.87 -6.63 -10.18
N LEU A 56 -12.77 -5.32 -10.43
CA LEU A 56 -13.81 -4.57 -11.14
C LEU A 56 -13.97 -5.01 -12.60
N GLU A 57 -12.86 -5.19 -13.31
CA GLU A 57 -12.87 -5.74 -14.68
C GLU A 57 -13.53 -7.12 -14.73
N ALA A 58 -13.16 -8.01 -13.82
CA ALA A 58 -13.74 -9.35 -13.76
C ALA A 58 -15.26 -9.31 -13.50
N PHE A 59 -15.70 -8.43 -12.60
CA PHE A 59 -17.13 -8.22 -12.34
C PHE A 59 -17.86 -7.70 -13.59
N GLN A 60 -17.26 -6.71 -14.27
CA GLN A 60 -17.82 -6.15 -15.50
C GLN A 60 -17.95 -7.20 -16.61
N GLU A 61 -16.94 -8.07 -16.78
CA GLU A 61 -16.99 -9.13 -17.79
C GLU A 61 -18.05 -10.19 -17.46
N ILE A 62 -18.21 -10.59 -16.20
CA ILE A 62 -19.29 -11.50 -15.77
C ILE A 62 -20.65 -10.90 -16.13
N MET A 63 -20.87 -9.61 -15.81
CA MET A 63 -22.11 -8.92 -16.14
C MET A 63 -22.35 -8.85 -17.65
N ARG A 64 -21.29 -8.72 -18.46
CA ARG A 64 -21.37 -8.67 -19.93
C ARG A 64 -21.67 -10.03 -20.55
N MET A 65 -21.26 -11.13 -19.90
CA MET A 65 -21.58 -12.50 -20.33
C MET A 65 -23.01 -12.93 -20.00
N GLN A 66 -23.65 -12.30 -19.00
CA GLN A 66 -25.02 -12.62 -18.59
C GLN A 66 -26.10 -11.74 -19.24
N ALA A 67 -25.68 -10.71 -19.99
CA ALA A 67 -26.57 -9.80 -20.74
C ALA A 67 -26.81 -10.29 -22.17
#